data_AF-A0A0B1SF33-F1
#
_entry.id   AF-A0A0B1SF33-F1
#
_cell.length_a   1.000
_cell.length_b   1.000
_cell.length_c   1.000
_cell.angle_alpha   90.00
_cell.angle_beta   90.00
_cell.angle_gamma   90.00
#
_symmetry.space_group_name_H-M   'P 1'
#
loop_
_entity.id
_entity.type
_entity.pdbx_description
1 polymer ?
#
loop_
_entity_poly.entity_id
_entity_poly.type
_entity_poly.pdbx_seq_one_letter_code
_entity_poly.pdbx_strand_id
1 'polypeptide(L)'
;MPAVPELNLAFVDVGDVAKAHVEAMRRPETDGERILITSQPSFWFKDLAKILGKEFRRQGFWVPRYQVPYWMVWVYSFFDKEVAASLNRIGHIIRFDNSKAKRLLGMEFRDPAESVVEMAYSLIERGIVKKRSGYEGVPSKYCTNNNNSN
;
A
#
# COMPACT_ATOMS: atom_id res chain seq x y z
N MET A 1 8.21 -9.86 -11.17
CA MET A 1 9.46 -9.08 -11.15
C MET A 1 10.43 -9.68 -10.12
N PRO A 2 11.64 -10.12 -10.51
CA PRO A 2 12.63 -10.78 -9.62
C PRO A 2 13.19 -9.88 -8.50
N ALA A 3 13.11 -8.57 -8.68
CA ALA A 3 13.65 -7.57 -7.77
C ALA A 3 12.72 -6.35 -7.69
N VAL A 4 12.86 -5.57 -6.61
CA VAL A 4 12.05 -4.37 -6.34
C VAL A 4 12.83 -3.10 -6.66
N PRO A 5 12.20 -2.07 -7.24
CA PRO A 5 12.85 -0.78 -7.43
C PRO A 5 12.95 -0.01 -6.10
N GLU A 6 13.93 0.87 -5.99
CA GLU A 6 14.09 1.77 -4.85
C GLU A 6 13.13 2.96 -4.97
N LEU A 7 11.83 2.70 -4.76
CA LEU A 7 10.78 3.71 -4.80
C LEU A 7 10.17 3.93 -3.43
N ASN A 8 9.96 5.20 -3.08
CA ASN A 8 9.21 5.62 -1.91
C ASN A 8 7.81 6.08 -2.35
N LEU A 9 6.78 5.57 -1.69
CA LEU A 9 5.38 5.79 -2.07
C LEU A 9 4.54 6.13 -0.84
N ALA A 10 3.54 7.00 -1.04
CA ALA A 10 2.45 7.17 -0.11
C ALA A 10 1.50 5.97 -0.20
N PHE A 11 1.01 5.52 0.95
CA PHE A 11 -0.02 4.50 1.05
C PHE A 11 -1.18 5.01 1.87
N VAL A 12 -2.37 4.57 1.51
CA VAL A 12 -3.60 4.80 2.24
C VAL A 12 -4.48 3.57 2.09
N ASP A 13 -5.17 3.20 3.16
CA ASP A 13 -6.22 2.18 3.09
C ASP A 13 -7.47 2.72 2.37
N VAL A 14 -8.11 1.87 1.57
CA VAL A 14 -9.31 2.26 0.81
C VAL A 14 -10.51 2.57 1.72
N GLY A 15 -10.58 1.93 2.90
CA GLY A 15 -11.58 2.23 3.91
C GLY A 15 -11.41 3.62 4.52
N ASP A 16 -10.16 4.05 4.73
CA ASP A 16 -9.87 5.41 5.18
C ASP A 16 -10.23 6.44 4.10
N VAL A 17 -9.97 6.14 2.82
CA VAL A 17 -10.43 7.00 1.72
C VAL A 17 -11.95 7.11 1.70
N ALA A 18 -12.68 6.01 1.87
CA ALA A 18 -14.14 6.04 1.91
C ALA A 18 -14.67 6.88 3.09
N LYS A 19 -14.09 6.69 4.28
CA LYS A 19 -14.41 7.51 5.47
C LYS A 19 -14.13 8.99 5.21
N ALA A 20 -13.01 9.32 4.58
CA ALA A 20 -12.65 10.69 4.24
C ALA A 20 -13.73 11.38 3.38
N HIS A 21 -14.24 10.67 2.38
CA HIS A 21 -15.30 11.19 1.52
C HIS A 21 -16.61 11.41 2.29
N VAL A 22 -16.99 10.47 3.17
CA VAL A 22 -18.19 10.59 4.01
C VAL A 22 -18.07 11.77 4.99
N GLU A 23 -16.93 11.92 5.64
CA GLU A 23 -16.69 13.02 6.57
C GLU A 23 -16.63 14.38 5.87
N ALA A 24 -16.05 14.45 4.68
CA ALA A 24 -16.04 15.68 3.87
C ALA A 24 -17.47 16.13 3.54
N MET A 25 -18.36 15.22 3.16
CA MET A 25 -19.76 15.56 2.89
C MET A 25 -20.54 16.02 4.13
N ARG A 26 -20.08 15.70 5.34
CA ARG A 26 -20.77 16.03 6.60
C ARG A 26 -20.27 17.30 7.26
N ARG A 27 -19.11 17.81 6.83
CA ARG A 27 -18.39 18.88 7.51
C ARG A 27 -18.25 20.09 6.59
N PRO A 28 -19.05 21.16 6.81
CA PRO A 28 -18.97 22.38 5.99
C PRO A 28 -17.59 23.04 6.01
N GLU A 29 -16.82 22.85 7.08
CA GLU A 29 -15.43 23.32 7.21
C GLU A 29 -14.45 22.69 6.20
N THR A 30 -14.90 21.70 5.43
CA THR A 30 -14.12 21.08 4.36
C THR A 30 -14.45 21.65 2.97
N ASP A 31 -15.45 22.53 2.86
CA ASP A 31 -15.88 23.10 1.59
C ASP A 31 -14.78 23.98 0.97
N GLY A 32 -14.50 23.75 -0.31
CA GLY A 32 -13.43 24.45 -1.04
C GLY A 32 -12.01 24.03 -0.66
N GLU A 33 -11.85 23.09 0.27
CA GLU A 33 -10.54 22.66 0.74
C GLU A 33 -9.95 21.52 -0.09
N ARG A 34 -8.64 21.59 -0.34
CA ARG A 34 -7.87 20.48 -0.90
C ARG A 34 -7.24 19.70 0.25
N ILE A 35 -7.73 18.49 0.48
CA ILE A 35 -7.31 17.63 1.60
C ILE A 35 -6.57 16.42 1.03
N LEU A 36 -5.32 16.24 1.45
CA LEU A 36 -4.49 15.11 1.03
C LEU A 36 -4.71 13.93 1.99
N ILE A 37 -5.21 12.82 1.44
CA ILE A 37 -5.50 11.60 2.20
C ILE A 37 -4.35 10.62 1.98
N THR A 38 -3.44 10.56 2.95
CA THR A 38 -2.33 9.59 2.96
C THR A 38 -1.98 9.23 4.38
N SER A 39 -1.61 7.98 4.59
CA SER A 39 -0.93 7.57 5.80
C SER A 39 0.51 8.08 5.80
N GLN A 40 1.04 8.30 6.99
CA GLN A 40 2.42 8.71 7.25
C GLN A 40 3.05 7.73 8.23
N PRO A 41 4.35 7.42 8.10
CA PRO A 41 5.28 7.88 7.07
C PRO A 41 5.06 7.20 5.71
N SER A 42 5.66 7.73 4.65
CA SER A 42 5.70 7.07 3.34
C SER A 42 6.55 5.79 3.41
N PHE A 43 6.19 4.79 2.61
CA PHE A 43 6.82 3.46 2.63
C PHE A 43 7.74 3.27 1.45
N TRP A 44 8.87 2.60 1.68
CA TRP A 44 9.64 2.07 0.57
C TRP A 44 9.01 0.80 0.02
N PHE A 45 9.10 0.60 -1.28
CA PHE A 45 8.60 -0.60 -1.93
C PHE A 45 9.25 -1.88 -1.37
N LYS A 46 10.52 -1.79 -0.95
CA LYS A 46 11.23 -2.88 -0.24
C LYS A 46 10.58 -3.26 1.09
N ASP A 47 10.01 -2.29 1.81
CA ASP A 47 9.41 -2.52 3.12
C ASP A 47 8.11 -3.30 2.97
N LEU A 48 7.32 -3.02 1.93
CA LEU A 48 6.15 -3.81 1.56
C LEU A 48 6.52 -5.27 1.23
N ALA A 49 7.55 -5.45 0.41
CA ALA A 49 8.05 -6.78 0.06
C ALA A 49 8.57 -7.53 1.30
N LYS A 50 9.13 -6.81 2.28
CA LYS A 50 9.54 -7.38 3.56
C LYS A 50 8.34 -7.74 4.43
N ILE A 51 7.31 -6.91 4.51
CA ILE A 51 6.07 -7.15 5.24
C ILE A 51 5.37 -8.40 4.70
N LEU A 52 5.09 -8.42 3.38
CA LEU A 52 4.50 -9.58 2.70
C LEU A 52 5.40 -10.81 2.83
N GLY A 53 6.71 -10.63 2.72
CA GLY A 53 7.68 -11.71 2.83
C GLY A 53 7.75 -12.34 4.22
N LYS A 54 7.43 -11.61 5.29
CA LYS A 54 7.36 -12.15 6.66
C LYS A 54 6.14 -13.07 6.83
N GLU A 55 4.99 -12.66 6.29
CA GLU A 55 3.73 -13.38 6.46
C GLU A 55 3.62 -14.58 5.49
N PHE A 56 3.88 -14.36 4.20
CA PHE A 56 3.49 -15.30 3.15
C PHE A 56 4.60 -16.25 2.67
N ARG A 57 5.89 -15.97 2.94
CA ARG A 57 6.96 -16.89 2.51
C ARG A 57 6.88 -18.26 3.18
N ARG A 58 6.52 -18.29 4.47
CA ARG A 58 6.30 -19.54 5.21
C ARG A 58 5.17 -20.36 4.61
N GLN A 59 4.21 -19.68 3.99
CA GLN A 59 3.04 -20.27 3.33
C GLN A 59 3.30 -20.68 1.87
N GLY A 60 4.56 -20.65 1.42
CA GLY A 60 4.97 -21.08 0.08
C GLY A 60 4.85 -20.02 -1.02
N PHE A 61 4.58 -18.75 -0.68
CA PHE A 61 4.57 -17.67 -1.66
C PHE A 61 5.97 -17.13 -1.90
N TRP A 62 6.30 -16.94 -3.18
CA TRP A 62 7.53 -16.28 -3.56
C TRP A 62 7.33 -14.76 -3.53
N VAL A 63 8.14 -14.08 -2.73
CA VAL A 63 8.15 -12.61 -2.62
C VAL A 63 9.56 -12.12 -2.94
N PRO A 64 9.74 -11.12 -3.82
CA PRO A 64 11.05 -10.53 -4.11
C PRO A 64 11.70 -9.94 -2.87
N ARG A 65 13.02 -9.93 -2.81
CA ARG A 65 13.78 -9.43 -1.64
C ARG A 65 14.92 -8.48 -2.03
N TYR A 66 15.42 -8.62 -3.26
CA TYR A 66 16.54 -7.86 -3.76
C TYR A 66 16.06 -6.54 -4.34
N GLN A 67 16.80 -5.47 -4.05
CA GLN A 67 16.61 -4.17 -4.69
C GLN A 67 17.39 -4.15 -6.01
N VAL A 68 16.77 -3.62 -7.05
CA VAL A 68 17.45 -3.42 -8.33
C VAL A 68 18.43 -2.25 -8.18
N PRO A 69 19.73 -2.42 -8.50
CA PRO A 69 20.67 -1.33 -8.52
C PRO A 69 20.27 -0.24 -9.52
N TYR A 70 20.54 1.03 -9.20
CA TYR A 70 20.16 2.17 -10.05
C TYR A 70 20.63 2.03 -11.51
N TRP A 71 21.88 1.59 -11.74
CA TRP A 71 22.44 1.44 -13.09
C TRP A 71 21.63 0.48 -13.97
N MET A 72 21.04 -0.57 -13.39
CA MET A 72 20.24 -1.53 -14.12
C MET A 72 18.87 -0.95 -14.49
N VAL A 73 18.27 -0.15 -13.59
CA VAL A 73 17.03 0.59 -13.92
C VAL A 73 17.31 1.67 -14.97
N TRP A 74 18.45 2.33 -14.89
CA TRP A 74 18.89 3.32 -15.87
C TRP A 74 19.09 2.71 -17.26
N VAL A 75 19.76 1.56 -17.39
CA VAL A 75 19.88 0.84 -18.67
C VAL A 75 18.51 0.42 -19.19
N TYR A 76 17.61 -0.05 -18.34
CA TYR A 76 16.27 -0.49 -18.75
C TYR A 76 15.40 0.68 -19.23
N SER A 77 15.63 1.90 -18.74
CA SER A 77 14.86 3.08 -19.14
C SER A 77 14.95 3.43 -20.64
N PHE A 78 16.02 3.00 -21.32
CA PHE A 78 16.14 3.20 -22.77
C PHE A 78 15.15 2.35 -23.57
N PHE A 79 14.63 1.28 -22.97
CA PHE A 79 13.69 0.34 -23.60
C PHE A 79 12.24 0.57 -23.17
N ASP A 80 12.01 1.22 -22.02
CA ASP A 80 10.70 1.40 -21.43
C ASP A 80 10.47 2.86 -21.01
N LYS A 81 9.49 3.50 -21.66
CA LYS A 81 9.15 4.92 -21.43
C LYS A 81 8.54 5.17 -20.05
N GLU A 82 7.86 4.19 -19.45
CA GLU A 82 7.29 4.35 -18.11
C GLU A 82 8.40 4.33 -17.05
N VAL A 83 9.40 3.47 -17.23
CA VAL A 83 10.59 3.46 -16.39
C VAL A 83 11.42 4.72 -16.58
N ALA A 84 11.54 5.22 -17.82
CA ALA A 84 12.19 6.50 -18.11
C ALA A 84 11.52 7.69 -17.38
N ALA A 85 10.19 7.74 -17.35
CA ALA A 85 9.47 8.78 -16.61
C ALA A 85 9.66 8.66 -15.08
N SER A 86 9.87 7.44 -14.57
CA SER A 86 10.01 7.16 -13.15
C SER A 86 11.43 7.28 -12.62
N LEU A 87 12.44 7.40 -13.48
CA LEU A 87 13.86 7.47 -13.12
C LEU A 87 14.18 8.58 -12.10
N ASN A 88 13.58 9.76 -12.29
CA ASN A 88 13.75 10.92 -11.40
C ASN A 88 13.11 10.74 -10.02
N ARG A 89 12.35 9.66 -9.80
CA ARG A 89 11.74 9.35 -8.50
C ARG A 89 12.51 8.28 -7.73
N ILE A 90 13.46 7.60 -8.36
CA ILE A 90 14.23 6.52 -7.74
C ILE A 90 15.14 7.10 -6.67
N GLY A 91 15.17 6.46 -5.49
CA GLY A 91 16.03 6.87 -4.36
C GLY A 91 15.56 8.12 -3.62
N HIS A 92 14.47 8.77 -4.06
CA HIS A 92 13.93 9.95 -3.40
C HIS A 92 12.85 9.60 -2.39
N ILE A 93 12.93 10.20 -1.19
CA ILE A 93 11.90 10.07 -0.15
C ILE A 93 10.81 11.08 -0.45
N ILE A 94 9.57 10.61 -0.58
CA ILE A 94 8.42 11.49 -0.70
C ILE A 94 7.87 11.71 0.69
N ARG A 95 7.74 12.97 1.11
CA ARG A 95 7.08 13.34 2.35
C ARG A 95 5.80 14.07 2.03
N PHE A 96 4.72 13.61 2.62
CA PHE A 96 3.42 14.26 2.55
C PHE A 96 3.07 14.81 3.92
N ASP A 97 2.14 15.77 3.98
CA ASP A 97 1.56 16.27 5.22
C ASP A 97 0.06 15.92 5.26
N ASN A 98 -0.34 15.10 6.25
CA ASN A 98 -1.74 14.72 6.47
C ASN A 98 -2.39 15.46 7.65
N SER A 99 -1.71 16.47 8.23
CA SER A 99 -2.20 17.23 9.38
C SER A 99 -3.57 17.89 9.09
N LYS A 100 -3.78 18.33 7.85
CA LYS A 100 -5.07 18.89 7.41
C LYS A 100 -6.19 17.87 7.43
N ALA A 101 -5.94 16.63 6.98
CA ALA A 101 -6.92 15.55 7.00
C ALA A 101 -7.29 15.18 8.45
N LYS A 102 -6.31 15.08 9.34
CA LYS A 102 -6.55 14.82 10.77
C LYS A 102 -7.37 15.93 11.41
N ARG A 103 -7.05 17.20 11.12
CA ARG A 103 -7.72 18.36 11.73
C ARG A 103 -9.15 18.55 11.23
N LEU A 104 -9.37 18.53 9.92
CA LEU A 104 -10.67 18.85 9.32
C LEU A 104 -11.61 17.64 9.29
N LEU A 105 -11.08 16.43 9.06
CA LEU A 105 -11.91 15.22 8.94
C LEU A 105 -11.92 14.40 10.23
N GLY A 106 -11.13 14.77 11.25
CA GLY A 106 -11.04 14.01 12.51
C GLY A 106 -10.55 12.57 12.31
N MET A 107 -9.77 12.33 11.25
CA MET A 107 -9.39 10.98 10.83
C MET A 107 -8.16 10.46 11.56
N GLU A 108 -8.19 9.18 11.87
CA GLU A 108 -7.01 8.38 12.17
C GLU A 108 -6.78 7.38 11.04
N PHE A 109 -5.56 7.34 10.54
CA PHE A 109 -5.19 6.45 9.44
C PHE A 109 -4.79 5.09 9.97
N ARG A 110 -5.27 4.03 9.34
CA ARG A 110 -4.85 2.65 9.61
C ARG A 110 -3.38 2.47 9.22
N ASP A 111 -2.71 1.53 9.89
CA ASP A 111 -1.36 1.11 9.50
C ASP A 111 -1.40 0.51 8.08
N PRO A 112 -0.66 1.09 7.10
CA PRO A 112 -0.58 0.53 5.77
C PRO A 112 0.00 -0.89 5.73
N ALA A 113 0.85 -1.26 6.68
CA ALA A 113 1.43 -2.61 6.75
C ALA A 113 0.35 -3.67 6.96
N GLU A 114 -0.60 -3.41 7.87
CA GLU A 114 -1.73 -4.32 8.11
C GLU A 114 -2.66 -4.39 6.90
N SER A 115 -2.98 -3.23 6.33
CA SER A 115 -3.88 -3.11 5.18
C SER A 115 -3.35 -3.86 3.95
N VAL A 116 -2.03 -3.82 3.71
CA VAL A 116 -1.38 -4.56 2.62
C VAL A 116 -1.44 -6.07 2.83
N VAL A 117 -1.30 -6.55 4.07
CA VAL A 117 -1.40 -7.98 4.39
C VAL A 117 -2.86 -8.45 4.25
N GLU A 118 -3.82 -7.69 4.77
CA GLU A 118 -5.24 -7.97 4.62
C GLU A 118 -5.66 -8.01 3.15
N MET A 119 -5.20 -7.06 2.34
CA MET A 119 -5.40 -7.06 0.89
C MET A 119 -4.82 -8.32 0.25
N ALA A 120 -3.60 -8.73 0.61
CA ALA A 120 -2.98 -9.93 0.05
C ALA A 120 -3.79 -11.20 0.37
N TYR A 121 -4.29 -11.34 1.61
CA TYR A 121 -5.21 -12.42 1.97
C TYR A 121 -6.50 -12.38 1.14
N SER A 122 -7.10 -11.19 0.96
CA SER A 122 -8.30 -11.01 0.14
C SER A 122 -8.09 -11.44 -1.32
N LEU A 123 -6.92 -11.12 -1.90
CA LEU A 123 -6.55 -11.53 -3.26
C LEU A 123 -6.40 -13.06 -3.40
N ILE A 124 -5.87 -13.73 -2.37
CA ILE A 124 -5.73 -15.19 -2.34
C ILE A 124 -7.10 -15.86 -2.19
N GLU A 125 -7.94 -15.36 -1.29
CA GLU A 125 -9.29 -15.91 -1.06
C GLU A 125 -10.22 -15.71 -2.24
N ARG A 126 -10.14 -14.57 -2.93
CA ARG A 126 -10.91 -14.30 -4.15
C ARG A 126 -10.38 -15.05 -5.38
N GLY A 127 -9.32 -15.84 -5.25
CA GLY A 127 -8.73 -16.61 -6.35
C GLY A 127 -7.98 -15.79 -7.39
N ILE A 128 -7.74 -14.51 -7.14
CA ILE A 128 -6.92 -13.64 -8.00
C ILE A 128 -5.46 -14.08 -7.95
N VAL A 129 -5.00 -14.51 -6.76
CA VAL A 129 -3.70 -15.15 -6.56
C VAL A 129 -3.92 -16.63 -6.28
N LYS A 130 -3.25 -17.51 -7.06
CA LYS A 130 -3.34 -18.96 -6.88
C LYS A 130 -2.89 -19.37 -5.46
N LYS A 131 -3.76 -20.06 -4.74
CA LYS A 131 -3.47 -20.68 -3.44
C LYS A 131 -2.28 -21.66 -3.58
N ARG A 132 -1.36 -21.60 -2.61
CA ARG A 132 -0.22 -22.51 -2.51
C ARG A 132 -0.55 -23.65 -1.55
N SER A 133 0.13 -24.78 -1.70
CA SER A 133 -0.11 -25.97 -0.85
C SER A 133 0.15 -25.73 0.64
N GLY A 134 1.02 -24.77 0.97
CA GLY A 134 1.32 -24.37 2.36
C GLY A 134 0.50 -23.19 2.88
N TYR A 135 -0.57 -22.79 2.20
CA TYR A 135 -1.41 -21.68 2.63
C TYR A 135 -2.28 -22.07 3.82
N GLU A 136 -2.18 -21.31 4.92
CA GLU A 136 -2.80 -21.64 6.21
C GLU A 136 -4.19 -21.02 6.41
N GLY A 137 -4.65 -20.20 5.46
CA GLY A 137 -5.90 -19.45 5.58
C GLY A 137 -5.71 -18.07 6.21
N VAL A 138 -6.79 -17.29 6.28
CA VAL A 138 -6.77 -15.92 6.83
C VAL A 138 -6.72 -15.99 8.36
N PRO A 139 -5.70 -15.41 9.02
CA PRO A 139 -5.65 -15.32 10.47
C PRO A 139 -6.81 -14.47 11.02
N SER A 140 -7.29 -14.79 12.23
CA SER A 140 -8.40 -14.06 12.87
C SER A 140 -8.19 -12.54 12.96
N LYS A 141 -6.93 -12.09 13.11
CA LYS A 141 -6.55 -10.66 13.10
C LYS A 141 -6.93 -9.90 11.81
N TYR A 142 -7.05 -10.61 10.68
CA TYR A 142 -7.40 -10.04 9.37
C TYR A 142 -8.78 -10.49 8.89
N CYS A 143 -9.51 -11.26 9.70
CA CYS A 143 -10.90 -11.54 9.44
C CYS A 143 -11.70 -10.25 9.72
N THR A 144 -12.00 -9.50 8.67
CA THR A 144 -12.94 -8.40 8.76
C THR A 144 -14.28 -8.97 9.20
N ASN A 145 -14.80 -8.57 10.38
CA ASN A 145 -16.12 -8.96 10.86
C ASN A 145 -17.18 -8.50 9.85
N ASN A 146 -17.52 -9.34 8.89
CA ASN A 146 -18.64 -9.17 7.97
C ASN A 146 -19.97 -9.44 8.70
N ASN A 147 -20.19 -8.74 9.82
CA ASN A 147 -21.44 -8.77 10.60
C ASN A 147 -22.31 -7.53 10.34
N ASN A 148 -22.30 -6.99 9.12
CA ASN A 148 -23.25 -5.93 8.70
C ASN A 148 -23.90 -6.30 7.35
N SER A 149 -24.45 -7.50 7.28
CA SER A 149 -25.52 -7.84 6.34
C SER A 149 -26.71 -8.33 7.15
N ASN A 150 -27.54 -7.37 7.57
CA ASN A 150 -28.97 -7.48 7.84
C ASN A 150 -29.57 -6.07 7.84
#